data_AF-A0A350M289-F1
#
_entry.id   AF-A0A350M289-F1
#
_cell.length_a   1.000
_cell.length_b   1.000
_cell.length_c   1.000
_cell.angle_alpha   90.00
_cell.angle_beta   90.00
_cell.angle_gamma   90.00
#
_symmetry.space_group_name_H-M   'P 1'
#
loop_
_entity.id
_entity.type
_entity.pdbx_description
1 polymer ?
#
loop_
_entity_poly.entity_id
_entity_poly.type
_entity_poly.pdbx_seq_one_letter_code
_entity_poly.pdbx_strand_id
1 'polypeptide(L)'
;MSSGTVKTDVRKESITLLRKYITDKKSLSQIEKSIMEYTLINAQQNGMWKSWDNPVFVNMYVSKLRSILNNLDPTGTVKNTYLLPAITEGKVDLSRLAFMEPVELFPERSKALIDKFKEQENTLYYHKPVTSKAYTCGKCKKSTCLVQQYQSRSCDESATTSISCLYCGNRWVHNG
;
A
#
# COMPACT_ATOMS: atom_id res chain seq x y z
N MET A 1 -28.26 0.02 44.70
CA MET A 1 -27.29 1.10 44.43
C MET A 1 -27.21 1.27 42.92
N SER A 2 -27.63 2.43 42.45
CA SER A 2 -27.88 2.76 41.04
C SER A 2 -26.59 2.98 40.25
N SER A 3 -26.28 2.11 39.30
CA SER A 3 -25.35 2.42 38.21
C SER A 3 -26.14 2.49 36.92
N GLY A 4 -26.88 3.60 36.76
CA GLY A 4 -27.45 3.98 35.48
C GLY A 4 -26.30 4.34 34.54
N THR A 5 -25.92 3.42 33.67
CA THR A 5 -24.98 3.69 32.57
C THR A 5 -25.64 4.70 31.64
N VAL A 6 -25.21 5.96 31.73
CA VAL A 6 -25.41 6.93 30.66
C VAL A 6 -24.78 6.31 29.42
N LYS A 7 -25.59 5.78 28.50
CA LYS A 7 -25.11 5.37 27.17
C LYS A 7 -24.68 6.65 26.47
N THR A 8 -23.44 7.09 26.70
CA THR A 8 -22.92 8.28 26.03
C THR A 8 -22.84 7.97 24.54
N ASP A 9 -23.39 8.88 23.74
CA ASP A 9 -23.42 8.74 22.29
C ASP A 9 -22.01 8.93 21.74
N VAL A 10 -21.33 7.82 21.47
CA VAL A 10 -19.94 7.76 20.96
C VAL A 10 -19.73 8.67 19.76
N ARG A 11 -20.78 8.89 18.95
CA ARG A 11 -20.73 9.76 17.76
C ARG A 11 -20.72 11.24 18.12
N LYS A 12 -21.39 11.65 19.20
CA LYS A 12 -21.32 13.05 19.69
C LYS A 12 -19.96 13.34 20.32
N GLU A 13 -19.42 12.38 21.05
CA GLU A 13 -18.08 12.47 21.60
C GLU A 13 -17.01 12.57 20.50
N SER A 14 -17.13 11.77 19.44
CA SER A 14 -16.16 11.79 18.33
C SER A 14 -16.09 13.16 17.65
N ILE A 15 -17.22 13.80 17.38
CA ILE A 15 -17.29 15.17 16.84
C ILE A 15 -16.66 16.17 17.83
N THR A 16 -16.88 15.99 19.13
CA THR A 16 -16.32 16.86 20.18
C THR A 16 -14.80 16.76 20.24
N LEU A 17 -14.24 15.56 20.06
CA LEU A 17 -12.79 15.35 19.98
C LEU A 17 -12.20 15.95 18.70
N LEU A 18 -12.83 15.74 17.55
CA LEU A 18 -12.38 16.26 16.26
C LEU A 18 -12.39 17.80 16.22
N ARG A 19 -13.33 18.44 16.94
CA ARG A 19 -13.44 19.90 17.03
C ARG A 19 -12.19 20.57 17.63
N LYS A 20 -11.35 19.83 18.36
CA LYS A 20 -10.07 20.37 18.87
C LYS A 20 -9.08 20.72 17.76
N TYR A 21 -9.21 20.08 16.60
CA TYR A 21 -8.28 20.22 15.47
C TYR A 21 -8.92 20.93 14.27
N ILE A 22 -10.23 20.73 14.05
CA ILE A 22 -10.96 21.26 12.88
C ILE A 22 -12.13 22.12 13.37
N THR A 23 -12.22 23.35 12.87
CA THR A 23 -13.27 24.32 13.22
C THR A 23 -14.55 24.13 12.40
N ASP A 24 -14.41 23.74 11.13
CA ASP A 24 -15.52 23.67 10.18
C ASP A 24 -16.53 22.55 10.49
N LYS A 25 -17.77 22.94 10.77
CA LYS A 25 -18.87 22.00 11.06
C LYS A 25 -19.13 21.02 9.91
N LYS A 26 -19.02 21.47 8.66
CA LYS A 26 -19.21 20.62 7.47
C LYS A 26 -18.13 19.54 7.42
N SER A 27 -16.88 19.94 7.55
CA SER A 27 -15.71 19.05 7.56
C SER A 27 -15.79 18.03 8.70
N LEU A 28 -16.14 18.47 9.91
CA LEU A 28 -16.38 17.58 11.06
C LEU A 28 -17.43 16.51 10.76
N SER A 29 -18.56 16.90 10.15
CA SER A 29 -19.62 15.95 9.80
C SER A 29 -19.19 14.98 8.69
N GLN A 30 -18.41 15.44 7.72
CA GLN A 30 -17.90 14.57 6.64
C GLN A 30 -16.90 13.54 7.17
N ILE A 31 -16.00 13.95 8.06
CA ILE A 31 -15.04 13.05 8.70
C ILE A 31 -15.75 12.01 9.56
N GLU A 32 -16.74 12.41 10.36
CA GLU A 32 -17.51 11.47 11.16
C GLU A 32 -18.25 10.44 10.29
N LYS A 33 -18.86 10.92 9.20
CA LYS A 33 -19.53 10.05 8.21
C LYS A 33 -18.57 9.07 7.57
N SER A 34 -17.37 9.51 7.17
CA SER A 34 -16.38 8.62 6.55
C SER A 34 -15.90 7.53 7.52
N ILE A 35 -15.70 7.87 8.80
CA ILE A 35 -15.39 6.88 9.85
C ILE A 35 -16.53 5.88 10.00
N MET A 36 -17.78 6.36 10.07
CA MET A 36 -18.95 5.49 10.21
C MET A 36 -19.08 4.55 9.02
N GLU A 37 -18.95 5.06 7.80
CA GLU A 37 -19.02 4.26 6.58
C GLU A 37 -17.93 3.18 6.54
N TYR A 38 -16.68 3.54 6.88
CA TYR A 38 -15.58 2.59 7.00
C TYR A 38 -15.92 1.46 7.98
N THR A 39 -16.50 1.79 9.14
CA THR A 39 -16.85 0.79 10.15
C THR A 39 -17.99 -0.12 9.73
N LEU A 40 -18.99 0.40 9.01
CA LEU A 40 -20.10 -0.38 8.48
C LEU A 40 -19.64 -1.38 7.41
N ILE A 41 -18.74 -0.94 6.52
CA ILE A 41 -18.17 -1.80 5.47
C ILE A 41 -17.30 -2.88 6.09
N ASN A 42 -16.38 -2.52 6.98
CA ASN A 42 -15.52 -3.50 7.65
C ASN A 42 -16.33 -4.47 8.51
N ALA A 43 -17.36 -4.01 9.20
CA ALA A 43 -18.24 -4.89 9.97
C ALA A 43 -18.96 -5.90 9.04
N GLN A 44 -19.42 -5.45 7.87
CA GLN A 44 -20.06 -6.34 6.89
C GLN A 44 -19.09 -7.39 6.34
N GLN A 45 -17.88 -6.97 5.96
CA GLN A 45 -16.86 -7.87 5.42
C GLN A 45 -16.44 -8.94 6.44
N ASN A 46 -16.43 -8.60 7.73
CA ASN A 46 -16.13 -9.53 8.82
C ASN A 46 -17.35 -10.30 9.35
N GLY A 47 -18.53 -10.17 8.71
CA GLY A 47 -19.75 -10.86 9.13
C GLY A 47 -20.28 -10.44 10.51
N MET A 48 -19.94 -9.23 10.97
CA MET A 48 -20.27 -8.74 12.31
C MET A 48 -21.61 -7.99 12.36
N TRP A 49 -22.28 -8.09 13.50
CA TRP A 49 -23.48 -7.29 13.78
C TRP A 49 -23.13 -5.80 13.93
N LYS A 50 -23.69 -5.00 13.03
CA LYS A 50 -23.65 -3.52 12.98
C LYS A 50 -24.55 -2.84 14.03
N SER A 51 -24.34 -3.12 15.32
CA SER A 51 -25.07 -2.48 16.43
C SER A 51 -24.13 -1.78 17.39
N TRP A 52 -24.55 -0.63 17.91
CA TRP A 52 -23.84 0.10 18.97
C TRP A 52 -23.88 -0.61 20.33
N ASP A 53 -24.72 -1.63 20.49
CA ASP A 53 -24.70 -2.51 21.66
C ASP A 53 -23.59 -3.57 21.56
N ASN A 54 -23.03 -3.80 20.36
CA ASN A 54 -21.94 -4.74 20.16
C ASN A 54 -20.58 -4.07 20.46
N PRO A 55 -19.85 -4.50 21.50
CA PRO A 55 -18.57 -3.89 21.86
C PRO A 55 -17.52 -4.01 20.75
N VAL A 56 -17.59 -5.04 19.90
CA VAL A 56 -16.64 -5.21 18.79
C VAL A 56 -16.87 -4.14 17.72
N PHE A 57 -18.12 -3.84 17.40
CA PHE A 57 -18.48 -2.77 16.46
C PHE A 57 -18.06 -1.40 16.98
N VAL A 58 -18.35 -1.12 18.26
CA VAL A 58 -17.92 0.13 18.92
C VAL A 58 -16.39 0.26 18.91
N ASN A 59 -15.67 -0.81 19.26
CA ASN A 59 -14.22 -0.81 19.25
C ASN A 59 -13.64 -0.56 17.86
N MET A 60 -14.24 -1.10 16.80
CA MET A 60 -13.82 -0.85 15.43
C MET A 60 -13.94 0.64 15.07
N TYR A 61 -15.07 1.28 15.43
CA TYR A 61 -15.27 2.72 15.25
C TYR A 61 -14.28 3.55 16.05
N VAL A 62 -14.15 3.28 17.34
CA VAL A 62 -13.24 4.03 18.21
C VAL A 62 -11.78 3.85 17.79
N SER A 63 -11.39 2.66 17.34
CA SER A 63 -10.03 2.41 16.86
C SER A 63 -9.72 3.23 15.61
N LYS A 64 -10.68 3.30 14.67
CA LYS A 64 -10.50 4.11 13.47
C LYS A 64 -10.49 5.61 13.78
N LEU A 65 -11.35 6.07 14.68
CA LEU A 65 -11.37 7.44 15.18
C LEU A 65 -10.02 7.81 15.81
N ARG A 66 -9.47 6.96 16.70
CA ARG A 66 -8.14 7.17 17.31
C ARG A 66 -7.05 7.26 16.24
N SER A 67 -7.09 6.39 15.23
CA SER A 67 -6.13 6.44 14.13
C SER A 67 -6.15 7.80 13.40
N ILE A 68 -7.33 8.36 13.16
CA ILE A 68 -7.46 9.67 12.50
C ILE A 68 -7.02 10.79 13.44
N LEU A 69 -7.45 10.78 14.70
CA LEU A 69 -7.03 11.78 15.69
C LEU A 69 -5.51 11.83 15.84
N ASN A 70 -4.84 10.68 15.89
CA ASN A 70 -3.38 10.59 15.97
C ASN A 70 -2.68 11.14 14.72
N ASN A 71 -3.34 11.11 13.55
CA ASN A 71 -2.82 11.71 12.32
C ASN A 71 -3.17 13.20 12.20
N LEU A 72 -4.19 13.68 12.90
CA LEU A 72 -4.52 15.10 12.98
C LEU A 72 -3.67 15.82 14.02
N ASP A 73 -3.09 15.12 15.00
CA ASP A 73 -2.23 15.72 16.01
C ASP A 73 -0.76 15.78 15.55
N PRO A 74 -0.21 16.99 15.26
CA PRO A 74 1.18 17.13 14.86
C PRO A 74 2.16 16.89 16.03
N THR A 75 1.71 16.97 17.27
CA THR A 75 2.52 16.74 18.47
C THR A 75 2.43 15.31 19.00
N GLY A 76 1.46 14.53 18.50
CA GLY A 76 1.20 13.16 18.92
C GLY A 76 2.24 12.15 18.45
N THR A 77 1.89 10.87 18.55
CA THR A 77 2.81 9.74 18.27
C THR A 77 3.26 9.68 16.81
N VAL A 78 2.39 10.08 15.88
CA VAL A 78 2.65 10.00 14.43
C VAL A 78 3.40 11.24 13.94
N LYS A 79 3.26 12.37 14.64
CA LYS A 79 3.84 13.68 14.27
C LYS A 79 3.57 14.08 12.81
N ASN A 80 2.33 13.89 12.38
CA ASN A 80 1.93 14.17 11.01
C ASN A 80 1.69 15.69 10.85
N THR A 81 2.57 16.33 10.09
CA THR A 81 2.52 17.77 9.79
C THR A 81 1.77 18.08 8.49
N TYR A 82 1.42 17.06 7.70
CA TYR A 82 0.82 17.20 6.37
C TYR A 82 -0.71 17.24 6.39
N LEU A 83 -1.35 16.40 7.21
CA LEU A 83 -2.78 16.14 7.07
C LEU A 83 -3.65 17.35 7.42
N LEU A 84 -3.34 18.06 8.51
CA LEU A 84 -4.09 19.27 8.90
C LEU A 84 -4.07 20.36 7.81
N PRO A 85 -2.91 20.82 7.31
CA PRO A 85 -2.89 21.86 6.27
C PRO A 85 -3.57 21.37 4.99
N ALA A 86 -3.39 20.10 4.62
CA ALA A 86 -4.03 19.55 3.42
C ALA A 86 -5.57 19.51 3.52
N ILE A 87 -6.13 19.33 4.73
CA ILE A 87 -7.57 19.44 4.99
C ILE A 87 -8.02 20.89 4.89
N THR A 88 -7.30 21.85 5.50
CA THR A 88 -7.67 23.27 5.45
C THR A 88 -7.58 23.87 4.05
N GLU A 89 -6.67 23.36 3.22
CA GLU A 89 -6.53 23.75 1.82
C GLU A 89 -7.52 23.02 0.89
N GLY A 90 -8.29 22.05 1.40
CA GLY A 90 -9.24 21.27 0.60
C GLY A 90 -8.59 20.30 -0.38
N LYS A 91 -7.31 19.94 -0.20
CA LYS A 91 -6.59 18.97 -1.05
C LYS A 91 -7.01 17.52 -0.78
N VAL A 92 -7.54 17.26 0.41
CA VAL A 92 -7.97 15.92 0.86
C VAL A 92 -9.48 15.83 0.80
N ASP A 93 -9.98 14.75 0.18
CA ASP A 93 -11.41 14.44 0.21
C ASP A 93 -11.78 13.78 1.54
N LEU A 94 -12.49 14.54 2.37
CA LEU A 94 -12.91 14.14 3.71
C LEU A 94 -13.85 12.94 3.73
N SER A 95 -14.58 12.72 2.64
CA SER A 95 -15.54 11.61 2.50
C SER A 95 -14.83 10.26 2.45
N ARG A 96 -13.60 10.23 1.91
CA ARG A 96 -12.76 9.02 1.85
C ARG A 96 -11.64 8.99 2.89
N LEU A 97 -11.56 9.97 3.79
CA LEU A 97 -10.45 10.10 4.74
C LEU A 97 -10.20 8.82 5.55
N ALA A 98 -11.27 8.14 5.99
CA ALA A 98 -11.14 6.89 6.72
C ALA A 98 -10.66 5.71 5.84
N PHE A 99 -10.80 5.78 4.53
CA PHE A 99 -10.36 4.73 3.60
C PHE A 99 -8.94 4.95 3.08
N MET A 100 -8.39 6.16 3.24
CA MET A 100 -7.05 6.49 2.75
C MET A 100 -5.98 5.58 3.36
N GLU A 101 -5.01 5.22 2.53
CA GLU A 101 -3.89 4.42 2.97
C GLU A 101 -2.92 5.24 3.83
N PRO A 102 -2.10 4.60 4.69
CA PRO A 102 -1.10 5.30 5.49
C PRO A 102 -0.16 6.18 4.66
N VAL A 103 0.13 5.73 3.43
CA VAL A 103 0.97 6.45 2.47
C VAL A 103 0.31 7.75 2.01
N GLU A 104 -1.00 7.75 1.79
CA GLU A 104 -1.75 8.93 1.38
C GLU A 104 -1.98 9.90 2.55
N LEU A 105 -2.15 9.37 3.77
CA LEU A 105 -2.35 10.16 4.99
C LEU A 105 -1.07 10.88 5.44
N PHE A 106 0.10 10.26 5.26
CA PHE A 106 1.38 10.88 5.56
C PHE A 106 2.44 10.52 4.52
N PRO A 107 2.47 11.24 3.38
CA PRO A 107 3.38 10.96 2.28
C PRO A 107 4.84 11.10 2.69
N GLU A 108 5.20 12.13 3.45
CA GLU A 108 6.60 12.42 3.79
C GLU A 108 7.27 11.31 4.59
N ARG A 109 6.58 10.76 5.60
CA ARG A 109 7.08 9.62 6.37
C ARG A 109 7.19 8.36 5.51
N SER A 110 6.29 8.23 4.54
CA SER A 110 6.18 7.03 3.70
C SER A 110 7.13 7.06 2.51
N LYS A 111 7.62 8.23 2.08
CA LYS A 111 8.56 8.39 0.95
C LYS A 111 9.76 7.45 1.06
N ALA A 112 10.44 7.44 2.20
CA ALA A 112 11.62 6.58 2.40
C ALA A 112 11.31 5.08 2.25
N LEU A 113 10.13 4.64 2.70
CA LEU A 113 9.70 3.25 2.54
C LEU A 113 9.36 2.95 1.07
N ILE A 114 8.62 3.84 0.41
CA ILE A 114 8.24 3.69 -1.01
C ILE A 114 9.49 3.64 -1.88
N ASP A 115 10.45 4.53 -1.64
CA ASP A 115 11.69 4.59 -2.42
C ASP A 115 12.51 3.31 -2.24
N LYS A 116 12.57 2.79 -1.00
CA LYS A 116 13.19 1.49 -0.72
C LYS A 116 12.47 0.34 -1.43
N PHE A 117 11.15 0.31 -1.42
CA PHE A 117 10.38 -0.72 -2.14
C PHE A 117 10.61 -0.62 -3.65
N LYS A 118 10.62 0.59 -4.22
CA LYS A 118 10.92 0.80 -5.65
C LYS A 118 12.32 0.34 -6.01
N GLU A 119 13.31 0.58 -5.16
CA GLU A 119 14.68 0.11 -5.38
C GLU A 119 14.75 -1.42 -5.37
N GLN A 120 14.09 -2.07 -4.40
CA GLN A 120 13.97 -3.53 -4.35
C GLN A 120 13.28 -4.09 -5.59
N GLU A 121 12.15 -3.49 -5.98
CA GLU A 121 11.39 -3.92 -7.16
C GLU A 121 12.23 -3.80 -8.42
N ASN A 122 12.94 -2.68 -8.60
CA ASN A 122 13.92 -2.53 -9.67
C ASN A 122 14.96 -3.65 -9.64
N THR A 123 15.59 -3.95 -8.50
CA THR A 123 16.59 -5.03 -8.45
C THR A 123 16.04 -6.41 -8.82
N LEU A 124 14.76 -6.71 -8.52
CA LEU A 124 14.09 -7.94 -8.94
C LEU A 124 13.80 -7.96 -10.44
N TYR A 125 13.31 -6.85 -11.03
CA TYR A 125 13.08 -6.78 -12.47
C TYR A 125 14.39 -6.75 -13.29
N TYR A 126 15.47 -6.22 -12.71
CA TYR A 126 16.82 -6.20 -13.28
C TYR A 126 17.64 -7.43 -12.90
N HIS A 127 17.04 -8.64 -12.83
CA HIS A 127 17.81 -9.87 -12.92
C HIS A 127 18.55 -9.90 -14.27
N LYS A 128 19.76 -9.35 -14.31
CA LYS A 128 20.63 -9.39 -15.49
C LYS A 128 20.83 -10.87 -15.82
N PRO A 129 20.39 -11.33 -16.99
CA PRO A 129 20.62 -12.71 -17.38
C PRO A 129 22.13 -12.96 -17.36
N VAL A 130 22.56 -14.10 -16.80
CA VAL A 130 23.98 -14.45 -16.76
C VAL A 130 24.49 -14.52 -18.19
N THR A 131 25.33 -13.56 -18.57
CA THR A 131 25.84 -13.44 -19.93
C THR A 131 27.14 -14.20 -20.04
N SER A 132 27.28 -15.03 -21.07
CA SER A 132 28.53 -15.71 -21.41
C SER A 132 29.22 -15.00 -22.58
N LYS A 133 30.55 -14.90 -22.53
CA LYS A 133 31.41 -14.45 -23.63
C LYS A 133 31.88 -15.59 -24.55
N ALA A 134 31.45 -16.82 -24.30
CA ALA A 134 31.85 -18.00 -25.08
C ALA A 134 31.35 -17.98 -26.53
N TYR A 135 30.32 -17.18 -26.83
CA TYR A 135 29.71 -17.12 -28.16
C TYR A 135 29.66 -15.68 -28.69
N THR A 136 29.98 -15.51 -29.97
CA THR A 136 29.93 -14.23 -30.68
C THR A 136 28.76 -14.20 -31.64
N CYS A 137 27.93 -13.16 -31.56
CA CYS A 137 26.77 -13.01 -32.44
C CYS A 137 27.19 -12.80 -33.91
N GLY A 138 26.68 -13.61 -34.83
CA GLY A 138 26.96 -13.43 -36.26
C GLY A 138 26.45 -12.12 -36.86
N LYS A 139 25.37 -11.54 -36.30
CA LYS A 139 24.74 -10.31 -36.82
C LYS A 139 25.45 -9.03 -36.38
N CYS A 140 25.70 -8.86 -35.08
CA CYS A 140 26.29 -7.63 -34.53
C CYS A 140 27.74 -7.79 -34.03
N LYS A 141 28.30 -9.01 -34.12
CA LYS A 141 29.68 -9.36 -33.70
C LYS A 141 30.01 -9.09 -32.22
N LYS A 142 29.00 -8.88 -31.37
CA LYS A 142 29.20 -8.75 -29.92
C LYS A 142 29.14 -10.12 -29.24
N SER A 143 29.92 -10.29 -28.17
CA SER A 143 30.01 -11.52 -27.39
C SER A 143 29.13 -11.52 -26.13
N THR A 144 28.24 -10.54 -25.96
CA THR A 144 27.30 -10.51 -24.83
C THR A 144 26.07 -11.36 -25.16
N CYS A 145 26.14 -12.66 -24.86
CA CYS A 145 25.10 -13.63 -25.18
C CYS A 145 24.54 -14.31 -23.93
N LEU A 146 23.23 -14.50 -23.86
CA LEU A 146 22.56 -15.37 -22.90
C LEU A 146 22.57 -16.80 -23.44
N VAL A 147 23.07 -17.74 -22.66
CA VAL A 147 23.15 -19.16 -23.01
C VAL A 147 22.22 -19.93 -22.09
N GLN A 148 21.30 -20.68 -22.67
CA GLN A 148 20.36 -21.53 -21.95
C GLN A 148 20.43 -22.94 -22.52
N GLN A 149 20.69 -23.91 -21.66
CA GLN A 149 20.67 -25.33 -22.03
C GLN A 149 19.36 -25.94 -21.57
N TYR A 150 18.67 -26.64 -22.47
CA TYR A 150 17.48 -27.40 -22.13
C TYR A 150 17.51 -28.74 -22.84
N GLN A 151 16.98 -29.76 -22.15
CA GLN A 151 16.83 -31.09 -22.72
C GLN A 151 15.53 -31.12 -23.53
N SER A 152 15.65 -31.19 -24.85
CA SER A 152 14.50 -31.29 -25.76
C SER A 152 14.32 -32.69 -26.36
N ARG A 153 15.25 -33.61 -26.07
CA ARG A 153 15.38 -34.92 -26.71
C ARG A 153 15.62 -36.01 -25.67
N SER A 154 15.68 -37.26 -26.14
CA SER A 154 15.92 -38.44 -25.30
C SER A 154 17.22 -38.32 -24.49
N CYS A 155 17.34 -39.06 -23.38
CA CYS A 155 18.51 -39.01 -22.50
C CYS A 155 19.82 -39.47 -23.16
N ASP A 156 19.75 -40.12 -24.32
CA ASP A 156 20.91 -40.56 -25.10
C ASP A 156 21.51 -39.42 -25.95
N GLU A 157 20.86 -38.27 -26.02
CA GLU A 157 21.34 -37.08 -26.74
C GLU A 157 21.82 -35.97 -25.79
N SER A 158 22.81 -35.20 -26.24
CA SER A 158 23.33 -34.07 -25.47
C SER A 158 22.34 -32.91 -25.38
N ALA A 159 22.48 -32.08 -24.35
CA ALA A 159 21.59 -30.95 -24.11
C ALA A 159 21.58 -29.96 -25.28
N THR A 160 20.38 -29.48 -25.65
CA THR A 160 20.25 -28.44 -26.67
C THR A 160 20.64 -27.08 -26.08
N THR A 161 21.60 -26.39 -26.71
CA THR A 161 22.07 -25.07 -26.25
C THR A 161 21.42 -23.96 -27.10
N SER A 162 20.50 -23.19 -26.52
CA SER A 162 19.93 -21.99 -27.13
C SER A 162 20.73 -20.75 -26.72
N ILE A 163 21.11 -19.93 -27.69
CA ILE A 163 21.89 -18.71 -27.49
C ILE A 163 21.09 -17.51 -27.98
N SER A 164 21.01 -16.48 -27.16
CA SER A 164 20.32 -15.22 -27.46
C SER A 164 21.28 -14.05 -27.28
N CYS A 165 21.49 -13.24 -28.33
CA CYS A 165 22.28 -12.02 -28.26
C CYS A 165 21.50 -10.92 -27.54
N LEU A 166 22.05 -10.42 -26.44
CA LEU A 166 21.39 -9.38 -25.63
C LEU A 166 21.55 -7.97 -26.22
N TYR A 167 22.34 -7.80 -27.28
CA TYR A 167 22.51 -6.50 -27.94
C TYR A 167 21.59 -6.29 -29.14
N CYS A 168 21.41 -7.32 -29.99
CA CYS A 168 20.61 -7.21 -31.21
C CYS A 168 19.39 -8.14 -31.25
N GLY A 169 19.17 -8.92 -30.19
CA GLY A 169 18.05 -9.85 -30.06
C GLY A 169 18.17 -11.12 -30.93
N ASN A 170 19.26 -11.31 -31.67
CA ASN A 170 19.44 -12.49 -32.51
C ASN A 170 19.48 -13.77 -31.67
N ARG A 171 18.70 -14.80 -32.04
CA ARG A 171 18.63 -16.08 -31.33
C ARG A 171 18.97 -17.23 -32.27
N TRP A 172 19.79 -18.17 -31.81
CA TRP A 172 20.16 -19.36 -32.58
C TRP A 172 20.42 -20.54 -31.65
N VAL A 173 20.40 -21.75 -32.21
CA VAL A 173 20.74 -22.99 -31.50
C VAL A 173 22.18 -23.36 -31.85
N HIS A 174 22.96 -23.73 -30.83
CA HIS A 174 24.29 -24.31 -31.00
C HIS A 174 24.19 -25.82 -30.78
N ASN A 175 24.44 -26.56 -31.86
CA ASN A 175 24.63 -28.00 -31.81
C ASN A 175 26.14 -28.22 -31.64
N GLY A 176 26.52 -28.73 -30.47
CA GLY A 176 27.90 -29.15 -30.18
C GLY A 176 28.20 -30.51 -30.76
#